data_AF-A0A8S4BI04-F1
#
_entry.id   AF-A0A8S4BI04-F1
#
_cell.length_a   1.000
_cell.length_b   1.000
_cell.length_c   1.000
_cell.angle_alpha   90.00
_cell.angle_beta   90.00
_cell.angle_gamma   90.00
#
_symmetry.space_group_name_H-M   'P 1'
#
loop_
_entity.id
_entity.type
_entity.pdbx_description
1 polymer ?
#
loop_
_entity_poly.entity_id
_entity_poly.type
_entity_poly.pdbx_seq_one_letter_code
_entity_poly.pdbx_strand_id
1 'polypeptide(L)'
;ACEEIEKNLKNVYKSEFLKTKMKEISSGTGIPLNCILPVKNYCIDKKLQPDMDALILSAMRQILDFGNDFVKTMEINVVPKQRDD
;
A
#
# COMPACT_ATOMS: atom_id res chain seq x y z
N ALA A 1 -5.70 -8.16 16.10
CA ALA A 1 -4.91 -8.75 14.99
C ALA A 1 -4.57 -10.19 15.38
N CYS A 2 -3.68 -10.90 14.68
CA CYS A 2 -3.13 -12.14 15.24
C CYS A 2 -2.19 -11.78 16.39
N GLU A 3 -2.21 -12.56 17.47
CA GLU A 3 -1.41 -12.36 18.69
C GLU A 3 0.10 -12.23 18.38
N GLU A 4 0.57 -12.93 17.34
CA GLU A 4 1.95 -12.88 16.84
C GLU A 4 2.37 -11.49 16.36
N ILE A 5 1.47 -10.76 15.69
CA ILE A 5 1.72 -9.41 15.15
C ILE A 5 1.68 -8.39 16.27
N GLU A 6 0.81 -8.59 17.26
CA GLU A 6 0.73 -7.73 18.45
C GLU A 6 1.99 -7.84 19.31
N LYS A 7 2.58 -9.05 19.40
CA LYS A 7 3.87 -9.29 20.06
C LYS A 7 5.05 -8.72 19.28
N ASN A 8 5.02 -8.81 17.94
CA ASN A 8 6.08 -8.27 17.08
C ASN A 8 5.54 -7.82 15.72
N LEU A 9 5.49 -6.51 15.51
CA LEU A 9 4.97 -5.90 14.28
C LEU A 9 5.74 -6.31 13.02
N LYS A 10 7.01 -6.73 13.13
CA LYS A 10 7.79 -7.23 11.99
C LYS A 10 7.21 -8.51 11.40
N ASN A 11 6.28 -9.16 12.10
CA ASN A 11 5.58 -10.34 11.62
C ASN A 11 4.35 -10.00 10.75
N VAL A 12 4.06 -8.72 10.48
CA VAL A 12 2.89 -8.32 9.67
C VAL A 12 2.84 -9.02 8.31
N TYR A 13 3.99 -9.16 7.64
CA TYR A 13 4.11 -9.88 6.35
C TYR A 13 4.44 -11.36 6.49
N LYS A 14 4.73 -11.84 7.71
CA LYS A 14 5.02 -13.26 7.99
C LYS A 14 3.77 -14.03 8.40
N SER A 15 2.80 -13.34 9.01
CA SER A 15 1.57 -13.94 9.52
C SER A 15 0.76 -14.59 8.40
N GLU A 16 0.55 -15.91 8.50
CA GLU A 16 -0.27 -16.67 7.54
C GLU A 16 -1.72 -16.20 7.51
N PHE A 17 -2.25 -15.72 8.64
CA PHE A 17 -3.57 -15.11 8.73
C PHE A 17 -3.67 -13.88 7.82
N LEU A 18 -2.74 -12.94 7.93
CA LEU A 18 -2.75 -11.73 7.09
C LEU A 18 -2.50 -12.06 5.62
N LYS A 19 -1.57 -12.96 5.31
CA LYS A 19 -1.34 -13.39 3.92
C LYS A 19 -2.61 -13.95 3.29
N THR A 20 -3.37 -14.75 4.02
CA THR A 20 -4.63 -15.32 3.55
C THR A 20 -5.66 -14.22 3.29
N LYS A 21 -5.82 -13.28 4.24
CA LYS A 21 -6.73 -12.14 4.08
C LYS A 21 -6.35 -11.24 2.90
N MET A 22 -5.07 -10.98 2.69
CA MET A 22 -4.60 -10.20 1.55
C MET A 22 -4.88 -10.91 0.21
N LYS A 23 -4.72 -12.24 0.15
CA LYS A 23 -5.09 -13.05 -1.03
C LYS A 23 -6.59 -13.00 -1.31
N GLU A 24 -7.43 -13.12 -0.27
CA GLU A 24 -8.89 -12.99 -0.39
C GLU A 24 -9.27 -11.62 -0.97
N ILE A 25 -8.73 -10.53 -0.42
CA ILE A 25 -8.98 -9.16 -0.92
C ILE A 25 -8.50 -9.02 -2.37
N SER A 26 -7.29 -9.49 -2.68
CA SER A 26 -6.74 -9.43 -4.03
C SER A 26 -7.64 -10.16 -5.04
N SER A 27 -8.06 -11.38 -4.70
CA SER A 27 -8.97 -12.18 -5.55
C SER A 27 -10.35 -11.54 -5.70
N GLY A 28 -10.89 -10.93 -4.64
CA GLY A 28 -12.24 -10.36 -4.64
C GLY A 28 -12.33 -8.99 -5.30
N THR A 29 -11.23 -8.24 -5.36
CA THR A 29 -11.20 -6.87 -5.90
C THR A 29 -10.44 -6.75 -7.22
N GLY A 30 -9.62 -7.74 -7.59
CA GLY A 30 -8.68 -7.66 -8.70
C GLY A 30 -7.44 -6.80 -8.42
N ILE A 31 -7.32 -6.23 -7.22
CA ILE A 31 -6.16 -5.42 -6.83
C ILE A 31 -4.95 -6.35 -6.65
N PRO A 32 -3.80 -6.05 -7.30
CA PRO A 32 -2.58 -6.82 -7.11
C PRO A 32 -2.13 -6.87 -5.64
N LEU A 33 -1.58 -8.02 -5.20
CA LEU A 33 -1.14 -8.21 -3.81
C LEU A 33 -0.12 -7.16 -3.34
N ASN A 34 0.75 -6.67 -4.23
CA ASN A 34 1.75 -5.63 -3.93
C ASN A 34 1.14 -4.22 -3.74
N CYS A 35 -0.14 -4.05 -4.03
CA CYS A 35 -0.91 -2.83 -3.82
C CYS A 35 -1.81 -2.90 -2.56
N ILE A 36 -1.74 -4.00 -1.80
CA ILE A 36 -2.49 -4.18 -0.55
C ILE A 36 -1.50 -4.04 0.60
N LEU A 37 -1.67 -3.00 1.41
CA LEU A 37 -0.73 -2.68 2.48
C LEU A 37 -1.39 -2.82 3.85
N PRO A 38 -0.95 -3.76 4.69
CA PRO A 38 -1.44 -3.85 6.06
C PRO A 38 -0.89 -2.68 6.88
N VAL A 39 -1.80 -1.85 7.40
CA VAL A 39 -1.49 -0.74 8.29
C VAL A 39 -2.27 -0.88 9.60
N LYS A 40 -1.67 -0.48 10.72
CA LYS A 40 -2.39 -0.40 12.01
C LYS A 40 -3.00 0.99 12.14
N ASN A 41 -4.27 1.05 12.54
CA ASN A 41 -4.97 2.32 12.73
C ASN A 41 -4.43 3.06 13.98
N TYR A 42 -4.08 4.32 13.81
CA TYR A 42 -3.50 5.22 14.81
C TYR A 42 -4.60 5.80 15.71
N CYS A 43 -5.19 5.03 16.63
CA CYS A 43 -6.28 5.56 17.45
C CYS A 43 -5.85 6.04 18.86
N ILE A 44 -4.69 5.63 19.41
CA ILE A 44 -4.37 5.91 20.83
C ILE A 44 -2.88 6.21 21.11
N ASP A 45 -1.93 5.67 20.32
CA ASP A 45 -0.49 5.83 20.62
C ASP A 45 0.08 7.13 20.04
N LYS A 46 0.44 8.09 20.92
CA LYS A 46 1.18 9.32 20.55
C LYS A 46 2.69 9.09 20.38
N LYS A 47 3.18 7.86 20.55
CA LYS A 47 4.60 7.53 20.51
C LYS A 47 4.96 7.01 19.12
N LEU A 48 5.97 7.63 18.50
CA LEU A 48 6.60 7.13 17.29
C LEU A 48 7.08 5.69 17.51
N GLN A 49 6.69 4.80 16.61
CA GLN A 49 7.04 3.38 16.60
C GLN A 49 7.60 3.09 15.22
N PRO A 50 8.94 3.00 15.06
CA PRO A 50 9.59 2.96 13.74
C PRO A 50 9.03 1.88 12.80
N ASP A 51 8.69 0.70 13.33
CA ASP A 51 8.10 -0.37 12.54
C ASP A 51 6.67 -0.04 12.06
N MET A 52 5.86 0.67 12.84
CA MET A 52 4.54 1.17 12.40
C MET A 52 4.67 2.35 11.45
N ASP A 53 5.57 3.27 11.76
CA ASP A 53 5.81 4.47 10.97
C ASP A 53 6.32 4.09 9.57
N ALA A 54 7.16 3.06 9.47
CA ALA A 54 7.60 2.52 8.19
C ALA A 54 6.42 2.00 7.35
N LEU A 55 5.45 1.31 7.95
CA LEU A 55 4.28 0.79 7.22
C LEU A 55 3.39 1.91 6.68
N ILE A 56 3.10 2.93 7.51
CA ILE A 56 2.25 4.04 7.07
C ILE A 56 2.97 4.93 6.05
N LEU A 57 4.27 5.20 6.24
CA LEU A 57 5.06 5.97 5.28
C LEU A 57 5.20 5.23 3.94
N SER A 58 5.32 3.90 3.96
CA SER A 58 5.31 3.08 2.74
C SER A 58 3.97 3.19 2.00
N ALA A 59 2.86 3.17 2.75
CA ALA A 59 1.53 3.35 2.17
C ALA A 59 1.33 4.75 1.57
N MET A 60 1.73 5.79 2.29
CA MET A 60 1.70 7.17 1.78
C MET A 60 2.57 7.33 0.53
N ARG A 61 3.76 6.73 0.51
CA ARG A 61 4.64 6.75 -0.65
C ARG A 61 3.99 6.09 -1.86
N GLN A 62 3.40 4.92 -1.69
CA GLN A 62 2.71 4.21 -2.78
C GLN A 62 1.51 5.02 -3.32
N ILE A 63 0.74 5.69 -2.46
CA ILE A 63 -0.35 6.59 -2.87
C ILE A 63 0.18 7.75 -3.72
N LEU A 64 1.27 8.38 -3.28
CA LEU A 64 1.89 9.50 -4.00
C LEU A 64 2.47 9.06 -5.35
N ASP A 65 3.13 7.91 -5.40
CA ASP A 65 3.69 7.36 -6.64
C ASP A 65 2.56 7.08 -7.66
N PHE A 66 1.44 6.47 -7.23
CA PHE A 66 0.26 6.30 -8.10
C PHE A 66 -0.35 7.61 -8.58
N GLY A 67 -0.48 8.60 -7.69
CA GLY A 67 -0.98 9.93 -8.06
C GLY A 67 -0.09 10.60 -9.11
N ASN A 68 1.23 10.51 -8.96
CA ASN A 68 2.20 11.05 -9.90
C ASN A 68 2.15 10.33 -11.26
N ASP A 69 2.04 9.01 -11.28
CA ASP A 69 1.92 8.23 -12.51
C ASP A 69 0.62 8.56 -13.28
N PHE A 70 -0.46 8.79 -12.54
CA PHE A 70 -1.73 9.24 -13.13
C PHE A 70 -1.60 10.62 -13.80
N VAL A 71 -0.98 11.60 -13.12
CA VAL A 71 -0.75 12.94 -13.68
C VAL A 71 0.11 12.87 -14.95
N LYS A 72 1.22 12.11 -14.93
CA LYS A 72 2.06 11.92 -16.13
C LYS A 72 1.28 11.31 -17.30
N THR A 73 0.40 10.35 -17.01
CA THR A 73 -0.45 9.73 -18.03
C THR A 73 -1.39 10.76 -18.65
N MET A 74 -1.93 11.69 -17.85
CA MET A 74 -2.72 12.80 -18.36
C MET A 74 -1.90 13.75 -19.23
N GLU A 75 -0.68 14.13 -18.82
CA GLU A 75 0.20 15.01 -19.60
C GLU A 75 0.55 14.42 -20.98
N ILE A 76 0.83 13.12 -21.04
CA ILE A 76 1.08 12.40 -22.31
C ILE A 76 -0.14 12.44 -23.24
N ASN A 77 -1.36 12.40 -22.68
CA ASN A 77 -2.59 12.45 -23.47
C ASN A 77 -3.00 13.87 -23.91
N VAL A 78 -2.39 14.92 -23.31
CA VAL A 78 -2.65 16.33 -23.66
C VAL A 78 -1.69 16.85 -24.72
N VAL A 79 -0.50 16.26 -24.88
CA VAL A 79 0.34 16.49 -26.06
C VAL A 79 -0.27 15.70 -27.22
N PRO A 80 -0.89 16.34 -28.23
CA PRO A 80 -1.36 15.61 -29.39
C PRO A 80 -0.14 14.93 -30.01
N LYS A 81 -0.23 13.62 -30.21
CA LYS A 81 0.72 12.87 -31.03
C LYS A 81 0.78 13.59 -32.38
N GLN A 82 1.81 14.42 -32.59
CA GLN A 82 2.05 14.97 -33.92
C GLN A 82 2.19 13.76 -34.83
N ARG A 83 1.30 13.71 -35.80
CA ARG A 83 1.22 12.65 -36.78
C ARG A 83 2.47 12.85 -37.65
N ASP A 84 3.50 12.05 -37.40
CA ASP A 84 4.61 11.95 -38.33
C ASP A 84 4.05 11.41 -39.66
N ASP A 85 4.41 12.09 -40.73
CA ASP A 85 3.84 12.03 -42.09
C ASP A 85 3.84 10.63 -42.73
#